data_AF-A0A7J8E6L5-F1
#
_entry.id   AF-A0A7J8E6L5-F1
#
_cell.length_a   1.000
_cell.length_b   1.000
_cell.length_c   1.000
_cell.angle_alpha   90.00
_cell.angle_beta   90.00
_cell.angle_gamma   90.00
#
_symmetry.space_group_name_H-M   'P 1'
#
loop_
_entity.id
_entity.type
_entity.pdbx_description
1 polymer ?
#
loop_
_entity_poly.entity_id
_entity_poly.type
_entity_poly.pdbx_seq_one_letter_code
_entity_poly.pdbx_strand_id
1 'polypeptide(L)'
;MKVYVYSSGSVEAQKLIFGHSTEGDILELIDGHFDTKIGYKVESESYRKIADSIGCSTNNILFLTDVTLEASAAEEADVHVAVVVRPGNAGLTDDEKTYYSLITSFSELYLPSST
;
A
#
# COMPACT_ATOMS: atom_id res chain seq x y z
N MET A 1 -7.74 -9.46 -8.76
CA MET A 1 -6.70 -8.57 -8.17
C MET A 1 -6.10 -9.32 -7.00
N LYS A 2 -4.80 -9.20 -6.76
CA LYS A 2 -4.16 -9.73 -5.53
C LYS A 2 -3.96 -8.59 -4.53
N VAL A 3 -4.08 -8.87 -3.24
CA VAL A 3 -3.98 -7.89 -2.16
C VAL A 3 -2.83 -8.28 -1.24
N TYR A 4 -1.90 -7.34 -1.04
CA TYR A 4 -0.77 -7.51 -0.15
C TYR A 4 -0.72 -6.37 0.87
N VAL A 5 -0.15 -6.63 2.05
CA VAL A 5 0.03 -5.62 3.10
C VAL A 5 1.52 -5.33 3.26
N TYR A 6 1.90 -4.05 3.35
CA TYR A 6 3.25 -3.63 3.69
C TYR A 6 3.22 -2.65 4.87
N SER A 7 3.77 -3.06 6.01
CA SER A 7 3.73 -2.29 7.25
C SER A 7 5.04 -2.41 8.03
N SER A 8 5.31 -1.45 8.92
CA SER A 8 6.47 -1.54 9.83
C SER A 8 6.26 -2.57 10.95
N GLY A 9 5.01 -2.96 11.24
CA GLY A 9 4.70 -4.05 12.17
C GLY A 9 5.07 -5.41 11.58
N SER A 10 5.48 -6.36 12.42
CA SER A 10 5.90 -7.69 11.96
C SER A 10 4.76 -8.42 11.25
N VAL A 11 5.10 -9.31 10.31
CA VAL A 11 4.10 -10.13 9.61
C VAL A 11 3.17 -10.88 10.58
N GLU A 12 3.69 -11.38 11.70
CA GLU A 12 2.90 -12.03 12.74
C GLU A 12 1.87 -11.09 13.36
N ALA A 13 2.26 -9.86 13.68
CA ALA A 13 1.35 -8.84 14.23
C ALA A 13 0.29 -8.41 13.21
N GLN A 14 0.68 -8.25 11.94
CA GLN A 14 -0.27 -7.95 10.87
C GLN A 14 -1.32 -9.05 10.76
N LYS A 15 -0.91 -10.33 10.74
CA LYS A 15 -1.85 -11.45 10.67
C LYS A 15 -2.84 -11.47 11.83
N LEU A 16 -2.39 -11.13 13.04
CA LEU A 16 -3.30 -11.01 14.20
C LEU A 16 -4.33 -9.88 14.01
N ILE A 17 -3.92 -8.73 13.48
CA ILE A 17 -4.82 -7.60 13.23
C ILE A 17 -5.91 -7.99 12.22
N PHE A 18 -5.55 -8.63 11.12
CA PHE A 18 -6.52 -9.05 10.09
C PHE A 18 -7.35 -10.27 10.53
N GLY A 19 -6.81 -11.18 11.36
CA GLY A 19 -7.54 -12.33 11.88
C GLY A 19 -8.55 -11.99 12.99
N HIS A 20 -8.45 -10.81 13.59
CA HIS A 20 -9.31 -10.35 14.68
C HIS A 20 -9.83 -8.93 14.44
N SER A 21 -10.18 -8.62 13.18
CA SER A 21 -10.69 -7.30 12.82
C SER A 21 -12.11 -7.07 13.36
N THR A 22 -12.61 -5.83 13.28
CA THR A 22 -14.00 -5.50 13.62
C THR A 22 -15.02 -6.19 12.71
N GLU A 23 -14.61 -6.63 11.53
CA GLU A 23 -15.42 -7.37 10.55
C GLU A 23 -15.24 -8.89 10.68
N GLY A 24 -14.56 -9.37 11.73
CA GLY A 24 -14.20 -10.77 11.91
C GLY A 24 -12.83 -11.12 11.32
N ASP A 25 -12.62 -12.39 11.01
CA ASP A 25 -11.41 -12.87 10.35
C ASP A 25 -11.48 -12.57 8.84
N ILE A 26 -10.60 -11.68 8.39
CA ILE A 26 -10.50 -11.26 6.99
C ILE A 26 -9.15 -11.64 6.37
N LEU A 27 -8.40 -12.58 6.98
CA LEU A 27 -7.10 -13.03 6.46
C LEU A 27 -7.19 -13.61 5.05
N GLU A 28 -8.32 -14.23 4.70
CA GLU A 28 -8.54 -14.79 3.37
C GLU A 28 -8.56 -13.75 2.24
N LEU A 29 -8.76 -12.47 2.58
CA LEU A 29 -8.72 -11.37 1.61
C LEU A 29 -7.29 -10.93 1.27
N ILE A 30 -6.28 -11.41 2.01
CA ILE A 30 -4.89 -10.98 1.90
C ILE A 30 -4.02 -12.11 1.34
N ASP A 31 -3.45 -11.93 0.15
CA ASP A 31 -2.57 -12.90 -0.52
C ASP A 31 -1.17 -12.97 0.12
N GLY A 32 -0.73 -11.92 0.82
CA GLY A 32 0.57 -11.90 1.49
C GLY A 32 0.87 -10.64 2.29
N HIS A 33 1.95 -10.72 3.08
CA HIS A 33 2.37 -9.67 4.00
C HIS A 33 3.88 -9.40 3.86
N PHE A 34 4.24 -8.13 3.98
CA PHE A 34 5.60 -7.63 4.01
C PHE A 34 5.80 -6.77 5.25
N ASP A 35 6.94 -6.94 5.92
CA ASP A 35 7.38 -6.09 7.03
C ASP A 35 8.75 -5.48 6.71
N THR A 36 9.37 -4.81 7.68
CA THR A 36 10.68 -4.17 7.50
C THR A 36 11.81 -5.12 7.15
N LYS A 37 11.60 -6.45 7.19
CA LYS A 37 12.60 -7.43 6.73
C LYS A 37 12.82 -7.36 5.22
N ILE A 38 11.84 -6.89 4.43
CA ILE A 38 12.05 -6.68 2.99
C ILE A 38 12.85 -5.40 2.70
N GLY A 39 12.74 -4.41 3.59
CA GLY A 39 13.41 -3.11 3.54
C GLY A 39 12.58 -2.02 4.25
N TYR A 40 13.05 -0.77 4.27
CA TYR A 40 12.28 0.34 4.85
C TYR A 40 11.29 0.94 3.86
N LYS A 41 10.15 1.47 4.35
CA LYS A 41 9.05 1.99 3.52
C LYS A 41 9.39 3.26 2.73
N VAL A 42 10.48 3.94 3.09
CA VAL A 42 10.96 5.16 2.43
C VAL A 42 12.12 4.87 1.46
N GLU A 43 12.41 3.60 1.19
CA GLU A 43 13.45 3.17 0.26
C GLU A 43 12.82 2.54 -0.98
N SER A 44 13.10 3.09 -2.17
CA SER A 44 12.55 2.60 -3.44
C SER A 44 12.90 1.12 -3.72
N GLU A 45 14.05 0.68 -3.23
CA GLU A 45 14.50 -0.71 -3.36
C GLU A 45 13.57 -1.72 -2.67
N SER A 46 12.89 -1.32 -1.59
CA SER A 46 11.92 -2.18 -0.89
C SER A 46 10.75 -2.54 -1.81
N TYR A 47 10.29 -1.60 -2.61
CA TYR A 47 9.16 -1.80 -3.54
C TYR A 47 9.55 -2.68 -4.73
N ARG A 48 10.79 -2.59 -5.20
CA ARG A 48 11.34 -3.50 -6.23
C ARG A 48 11.38 -4.95 -5.71
N LYS A 49 11.88 -5.15 -4.49
CA LYS A 49 11.89 -6.46 -3.83
C LYS A 49 10.49 -7.01 -3.57
N ILE A 50 9.53 -6.16 -3.22
CA ILE A 50 8.13 -6.55 -3.08
C ILE A 50 7.59 -7.08 -4.42
N ALA A 51 7.83 -6.36 -5.52
CA ALA A 51 7.41 -6.80 -6.86
C ALA A 51 8.05 -8.15 -7.25
N ASP A 52 9.36 -8.31 -7.00
CA ASP A 52 10.07 -9.57 -7.22
C ASP A 52 9.49 -10.72 -6.38
N SER A 53 9.18 -10.47 -5.10
CA SER A 53 8.59 -11.46 -4.22
C SER A 53 7.16 -11.84 -4.60
N ILE A 54 6.39 -10.90 -5.18
CA ILE A 54 5.04 -11.15 -5.72
C ILE A 54 5.13 -11.90 -7.06
N GLY A 55 6.25 -11.74 -7.78
CA GLY A 55 6.45 -12.26 -9.14
C GLY A 55 5.75 -11.40 -10.20
N CYS A 56 5.73 -10.07 -10.02
CA CYS A 56 5.19 -9.12 -10.98
C CYS A 56 6.17 -7.96 -11.24
N SER A 57 5.89 -7.19 -12.29
CA SER A 57 6.56 -5.91 -12.54
C SER A 57 6.04 -4.82 -11.58
N THR A 58 6.89 -3.86 -11.22
CA THR A 58 6.54 -2.75 -10.31
C THR A 58 5.34 -1.93 -10.79
N ASN A 59 5.25 -1.69 -12.10
CA ASN A 59 4.13 -1.02 -12.74
C ASN A 59 2.80 -1.81 -12.72
N ASN A 60 2.79 -3.06 -12.26
CA ASN A 60 1.56 -3.81 -12.01
C ASN A 60 1.03 -3.64 -10.57
N ILE A 61 1.69 -2.80 -9.76
CA ILE A 61 1.33 -2.55 -8.37
C ILE A 61 0.69 -1.16 -8.27
N LEU A 62 -0.46 -1.09 -7.60
CA LEU A 62 -1.01 0.14 -7.04
C LEU A 62 -0.81 0.12 -5.53
N PHE A 63 0.02 1.02 -5.01
CA PHE A 63 0.31 1.18 -3.60
C PHE A 63 -0.56 2.28 -2.98
N LEU A 64 -1.18 1.97 -1.85
CA LEU A 64 -2.06 2.88 -1.11
C LEU A 64 -1.42 3.19 0.25
N THR A 65 -1.08 4.45 0.48
CA THR A 65 -0.45 4.90 1.74
C THR A 65 -0.94 6.29 2.11
N ASP A 66 -0.93 6.64 3.39
CA ASP A 66 -1.19 8.00 3.87
C ASP A 66 0.08 8.86 3.96
N VAL A 67 1.27 8.26 3.85
CA VAL A 67 2.55 8.93 4.05
C VAL A 67 3.22 9.25 2.71
N THR A 68 3.42 10.54 2.42
CA THR A 68 3.96 11.00 1.13
C THR A 68 5.41 10.60 0.87
N LEU A 69 6.22 10.40 1.92
CA LEU A 69 7.58 9.86 1.79
C LEU A 69 7.57 8.40 1.32
N GLU A 70 6.57 7.62 1.74
CA GLU A 70 6.42 6.24 1.25
C GLU A 70 5.91 6.25 -0.19
N ALA A 71 4.97 7.15 -0.50
CA ALA A 71 4.45 7.36 -1.86
C ALA A 71 5.58 7.69 -2.84
N SER A 72 6.39 8.69 -2.52
CA SER A 72 7.52 9.10 -3.35
C SER A 72 8.53 7.96 -3.57
N ALA A 73 8.85 7.18 -2.53
CA ALA A 73 9.75 6.04 -2.66
C ALA A 73 9.18 4.93 -3.55
N ALA A 74 7.86 4.71 -3.52
CA ALA A 74 7.20 3.77 -4.42
C ALA A 74 7.21 4.26 -5.88
N GLU A 75 6.95 5.55 -6.13
CA GLU A 75 7.03 6.13 -7.48
C GLU A 75 8.44 6.05 -8.07
N GLU A 76 9.49 6.29 -7.27
CA GLU A 76 10.89 6.08 -7.69
C GLU A 76 11.21 4.63 -8.10
N ALA A 77 10.38 3.68 -7.66
CA ALA A 77 10.46 2.27 -8.03
C ALA A 77 9.55 1.90 -9.23
N ASP A 78 8.92 2.88 -9.89
CA ASP A 78 7.95 2.69 -10.98
C ASP A 78 6.66 1.97 -10.52
N VAL A 79 6.27 2.16 -9.24
CA VAL A 79 5.00 1.68 -8.69
C VAL A 79 3.95 2.79 -8.78
N HIS A 80 2.71 2.44 -9.15
CA HIS A 80 1.61 3.40 -9.11
C HIS A 80 1.19 3.69 -7.68
N VAL A 81 0.86 4.94 -7.37
CA VAL A 81 0.50 5.34 -5.99
C VAL A 81 -0.80 6.12 -5.96
N ALA A 82 -1.58 5.91 -4.89
CA ALA A 82 -2.61 6.83 -4.46
C ALA A 82 -2.49 7.10 -2.96
N VAL A 83 -2.65 8.36 -2.56
CA VAL A 83 -2.55 8.78 -1.16
C VAL A 83 -3.92 8.69 -0.49
N VAL A 84 -4.00 7.96 0.62
CA VAL A 84 -5.24 7.72 1.35
C VAL A 84 -5.40 8.75 2.46
N VAL A 85 -6.47 9.52 2.42
CA VAL A 85 -6.77 10.55 3.43
C VAL A 85 -7.83 10.02 4.39
N ARG A 86 -7.45 9.82 5.66
CA ARG A 86 -8.35 9.42 6.75
C ARG A 86 -8.36 10.46 7.88
N PRO A 87 -9.44 10.55 8.67
CA PRO A 87 -9.47 11.39 9.86
C PRO A 87 -8.32 11.04 10.82
N GLY A 88 -7.48 12.02 11.16
CA GLY A 88 -6.33 11.85 12.04
C GLY A 88 -4.98 11.70 11.34
N ASN A 89 -4.94 11.59 10.01
CA ASN A 89 -3.68 11.59 9.25
C ASN A 89 -2.97 12.95 9.35
N ALA A 90 -1.66 12.94 9.12
CA ALA A 90 -0.89 14.16 8.96
C ALA A 90 -1.44 15.00 7.80
N GLY A 91 -1.37 16.33 7.93
CA GLY A 91 -1.81 17.24 6.88
C GLY A 91 -0.89 17.14 5.66
N LEU A 92 -1.50 17.07 4.47
CA LEU A 92 -0.79 17.19 3.20
C LEU A 92 -0.59 18.68 2.86
N THR A 93 0.56 19.00 2.27
CA THR A 93 0.81 20.31 1.64
C THR A 93 -0.07 20.49 0.40
N ASP A 94 -0.24 21.73 -0.06
CA ASP A 94 -1.09 22.00 -1.23
C ASP A 94 -0.46 21.46 -2.54
N ASP A 95 0.87 21.41 -2.61
CA ASP A 95 1.59 20.79 -3.71
C ASP A 95 1.35 19.27 -3.74
N GLU A 96 1.45 18.59 -2.58
CA GLU A 96 1.17 17.15 -2.48
C GLU A 96 -0.28 16.81 -2.84
N LYS A 97 -1.24 17.65 -2.44
CA LYS A 97 -2.65 17.45 -2.80
C LYS A 97 -2.92 17.62 -4.30
N THR A 98 -2.12 18.44 -4.96
CA THR A 98 -2.24 18.70 -6.40
C THR A 98 -1.53 17.61 -7.21
N TYR A 99 -0.44 17.07 -6.67
CA TYR A 99 0.40 16.08 -7.33
C TYR A 99 -0.15 14.65 -7.21
N TYR A 100 -0.47 14.19 -6.00
CA TYR A 100 -0.92 12.82 -5.78
C TYR A 100 -2.41 12.64 -6.07
N SER A 101 -2.75 11.45 -6.59
CA SER A 101 -4.15 11.02 -6.61
C SER A 101 -4.60 10.72 -5.19
N LEU A 102 -5.54 11.50 -4.67
CA LEU A 102 -6.07 11.35 -3.31
C LEU A 102 -7.37 10.56 -3.31
N ILE A 103 -7.53 9.65 -2.36
CA ILE A 103 -8.80 8.96 -2.08
C ILE A 103 -9.15 9.06 -0.60
N THR A 104 -10.44 9.22 -0.27
CA THR A 104 -10.92 9.21 1.12
C THR A 104 -11.54 7.86 1.52
N SER A 105 -11.87 7.05 0.53
CA SER A 105 -12.44 5.70 0.65
C SER A 105 -11.90 4.77 -0.44
N PHE A 106 -11.75 3.48 -0.12
CA PHE A 106 -11.36 2.47 -1.12
C PHE A 106 -12.45 2.24 -2.18
N SER A 107 -13.69 2.67 -1.94
CA SER A 107 -14.77 2.64 -2.93
C SER A 107 -14.56 3.59 -4.12
N GLU A 108 -13.63 4.55 -3.98
CA GLU A 108 -13.27 5.49 -5.06
C GLU A 108 -12.32 4.85 -6.10
N LEU A 109 -11.77 3.68 -5.80
CA LEU A 109 -10.94 2.93 -6.74
C LEU A 109 -11.81 2.24 -7.79
N TYR A 110 -11.76 2.74 -9.02
CA TYR A 110 -12.40 2.12 -10.16
C TYR A 110 -11.42 1.21 -10.90
N LEU A 111 -11.66 -0.10 -10.83
CA LEU A 111 -10.90 -1.08 -11.60
C LEU A 111 -11.51 -1.20 -12.99
N PRO A 112 -10.69 -1.19 -14.07
CA PRO A 112 -11.20 -1.47 -15.40
C PRO A 112 -11.83 -2.86 -15.41
N SER A 113 -13.02 -2.98 -16.02
CA SER A 113 -13.71 -4.26 -16.16
C SER A 113 -12.79 -5.24 -16.89
N SER A 114 -12.54 -6.40 -16.27
CA SER A 114 -11.78 -7.46 -16.91
C SER A 114 -12.49 -7.85 -18.21
N THR A 115 -11.79 -7.71 -19.33
CA THR A 115 -12.26 -8.15 -20.65
C THR A 115 -11.99 -9.64 -20.82
#